data_AF-A0A8H3C350-F1
#
_entry.id   AF-A0A8H3C350-F1
#
_cell.length_a   1.000
_cell.length_b   1.000
_cell.length_c   1.000
_cell.angle_alpha   90.00
_cell.angle_beta   90.00
_cell.angle_gamma   90.00
#
_symmetry.space_group_name_H-M   'P 1'
#
loop_
_entity.id
_entity.type
_entity.pdbx_description
1 polymer ?
#
loop_
_entity_poly.entity_id
_entity_poly.type
_entity_poly.pdbx_seq_one_letter_code
_entity_poly.pdbx_strand_id
1 'polypeptide(L)'
;MFGSVVQPALVSVFSSIGSHPLQLFSVSVDHSLPADSAIHFLHDHTNLPPPKPGVQLVQLPEYHSPESSDDRLVPQDLACTVLHIQSPTIQTTFIRCPPYGNDARGTLGLTHQWLHIQLRDLGREFSFEIGLTDTTGRAGIFRCSTFQVRLDVGLQPLGEEPQIESLDPPLLHVPLDMAPPGCMSPWRTIAINLSTVIPHFGTATGAFNEPRAAHIPPRSCASISYLEIYANCQLRYVWLARSADGSANLTWFPSVFEKEIRRCHLFEIDGHMAVPRMLRQSGCVFNALCATQYSTIRLSFSLM
;
A
#
# COMPACT_ATOMS: atom_id res chain seq x y z
N MET A 1 -1.52 -10.16 -16.50
CA MET A 1 -1.50 -11.08 -15.34
C MET A 1 -2.90 -11.53 -14.97
N PHE A 2 -3.82 -10.62 -14.61
CA PHE A 2 -5.17 -10.96 -14.13
C PHE A 2 -6.32 -10.51 -15.04
N GLY A 3 -6.03 -9.94 -16.21
CA GLY A 3 -7.05 -9.37 -17.11
C GLY A 3 -8.04 -10.40 -17.69
N SER A 4 -7.69 -11.68 -17.76
CA SER A 4 -8.56 -12.76 -18.26
C SER A 4 -9.23 -13.59 -17.16
N VAL A 5 -8.96 -13.27 -15.88
CA VAL A 5 -9.45 -14.04 -14.74
C VAL A 5 -10.73 -13.40 -14.20
N VAL A 6 -11.65 -14.22 -13.65
CA VAL A 6 -12.81 -13.70 -12.92
C VAL A 6 -12.34 -12.94 -11.69
N GLN A 7 -12.59 -11.64 -11.66
CA GLN A 7 -12.12 -10.76 -10.57
C GLN A 7 -13.18 -10.66 -9.46
N PRO A 8 -12.91 -11.15 -8.24
CA PRO A 8 -13.81 -10.99 -7.12
C PRO A 8 -13.94 -9.51 -6.71
N ALA A 9 -14.91 -9.22 -5.84
CA ALA A 9 -15.15 -7.86 -5.38
C ALA A 9 -13.94 -7.26 -4.62
N LEU A 10 -13.12 -8.11 -4.01
CA LEU A 10 -11.91 -7.75 -3.29
C LEU A 10 -10.76 -8.66 -3.72
N VAL A 11 -9.60 -8.09 -4.02
CA VAL A 11 -8.38 -8.81 -4.40
C VAL A 11 -7.23 -8.32 -3.52
N SER A 12 -6.59 -9.23 -2.78
CA SER A 12 -5.32 -8.92 -2.10
C SER A 12 -4.17 -9.08 -3.11
N VAL A 13 -3.37 -8.03 -3.27
CA VAL A 13 -2.19 -8.02 -4.14
C VAL A 13 -0.94 -8.34 -3.33
N PHE A 14 -0.88 -7.86 -2.07
CA PHE A 14 0.20 -8.12 -1.14
C PHE A 14 -0.35 -8.39 0.27
N SER A 15 0.25 -9.36 0.95
CA SER A 15 0.14 -9.56 2.38
C SER A 15 1.49 -9.94 2.95
N SER A 16 1.91 -9.29 4.03
CA SER A 16 3.12 -9.65 4.77
C SER A 16 3.01 -10.99 5.49
N ILE A 17 1.80 -11.55 5.60
CA ILE A 17 1.52 -12.83 6.26
C ILE A 17 1.30 -13.88 5.16
N GLY A 18 2.30 -14.71 4.93
CA GLY A 18 2.24 -15.78 3.95
C GLY A 18 3.62 -16.40 3.74
N SER A 19 3.69 -17.54 3.04
CA SER A 19 4.95 -18.22 2.76
C SER A 19 5.77 -17.50 1.68
N HIS A 20 5.12 -16.89 0.70
CA HIS A 20 5.78 -16.16 -0.39
C HIS A 20 5.13 -14.78 -0.66
N PRO A 21 5.19 -13.82 0.29
CA PRO A 21 4.54 -12.51 0.17
C PRO A 21 4.87 -11.72 -1.11
N LEU A 22 6.08 -11.90 -1.65
CA LEU A 22 6.60 -11.18 -2.82
C LEU A 22 6.52 -11.98 -4.12
N GLN A 23 5.75 -13.08 -4.16
CA GLN A 23 5.68 -13.94 -5.36
C GLN A 23 5.24 -13.20 -6.63
N LEU A 24 4.40 -12.16 -6.49
CA LEU A 24 3.92 -11.35 -7.60
C LEU A 24 4.75 -10.07 -7.83
N PHE A 25 5.87 -9.91 -7.12
CA PHE A 25 6.63 -8.67 -7.10
C PHE A 25 8.06 -8.87 -7.60
N SER A 26 8.56 -7.93 -8.39
CA SER A 26 10.01 -7.70 -8.49
C SER A 26 10.46 -6.81 -7.33
N VAL A 27 11.68 -7.03 -6.87
CA VAL A 27 12.31 -6.32 -5.76
C VAL A 27 13.54 -5.61 -6.30
N SER A 28 13.65 -4.31 -6.06
CA SER A 28 14.85 -3.51 -6.33
C SER A 28 15.40 -2.97 -5.02
N VAL A 29 16.70 -3.05 -4.81
CA VAL A 29 17.40 -2.49 -3.64
C VAL A 29 18.61 -1.72 -4.13
N ASP A 30 18.86 -0.55 -3.55
CA ASP A 30 20.04 0.23 -3.88
C ASP A 30 21.32 -0.48 -3.40
N HIS A 31 22.12 -0.94 -4.36
CA HIS A 31 23.38 -1.62 -4.09
C HIS A 31 24.54 -0.65 -3.80
N SER A 32 24.37 0.66 -4.03
CA SER A 32 25.38 1.66 -3.72
C SER A 32 25.40 2.03 -2.23
N LEU A 33 24.29 1.81 -1.51
CA LEU A 33 24.12 2.09 -0.09
C LEU A 33 23.66 0.84 0.69
N PRO A 34 24.44 -0.27 0.68
CA PRO A 34 24.00 -1.56 1.21
C PRO A 34 23.79 -1.58 2.74
N ALA A 35 24.31 -0.59 3.47
CA ALA A 35 24.09 -0.46 4.91
C ALA A 35 22.75 0.19 5.25
N ASP A 36 22.23 1.05 4.37
CA ASP A 36 21.04 1.87 4.61
C ASP A 36 19.83 1.42 3.79
N SER A 37 20.07 0.75 2.66
CA SER A 37 19.01 0.29 1.74
C SER A 37 18.69 -1.18 1.96
N ALA A 38 17.46 -1.47 2.34
CA ALA A 38 17.04 -2.83 2.67
C ALA A 38 15.53 -3.06 2.44
N ILE A 39 15.23 -4.28 2.02
CA ILE A 39 13.88 -4.85 1.97
C ILE A 39 13.91 -6.13 2.82
N HIS A 40 13.20 -6.13 3.94
CA HIS A 40 13.33 -7.17 4.97
C HIS A 40 12.02 -7.45 5.69
N PHE A 41 11.70 -8.73 5.91
CA PHE A 41 10.56 -9.11 6.74
C PHE A 41 10.97 -9.14 8.21
N LEU A 42 10.25 -8.41 9.05
CA LEU A 42 10.44 -8.39 10.49
C LEU A 42 9.10 -8.35 11.21
N HIS A 43 9.10 -8.72 12.48
CA HIS A 43 7.94 -8.61 13.35
C HIS A 43 7.88 -7.19 13.92
N ASP A 44 6.79 -6.47 13.69
CA ASP A 44 6.68 -5.03 13.98
C ASP A 44 7.04 -4.69 15.43
N HIS A 45 6.55 -5.48 16.40
CA HIS A 45 6.88 -5.26 17.82
C HIS A 45 8.32 -5.61 18.23
N THR A 46 8.96 -6.62 17.63
CA THR A 46 10.25 -7.16 18.13
C THR A 46 11.44 -6.85 17.22
N ASN A 47 11.19 -6.38 16.00
CA ASN A 47 12.19 -6.20 14.95
C ASN A 47 12.97 -7.49 14.61
N LEU A 48 12.36 -8.65 14.84
CA LEU A 48 12.95 -9.96 14.54
C LEU A 48 12.33 -10.59 13.28
N PRO A 49 13.10 -11.35 12.47
CA PRO A 49 14.54 -11.56 12.60
C PRO A 49 15.33 -10.27 12.33
N PRO A 50 16.56 -10.13 12.86
CA PRO A 50 17.41 -8.99 12.54
C PRO A 50 17.70 -8.97 11.02
N PRO A 51 18.00 -7.79 10.46
CA PRO A 51 18.39 -7.70 9.06
C PRO A 51 19.74 -8.39 8.82
N LYS A 52 20.13 -8.52 7.54
CA LYS A 52 21.45 -9.05 7.18
C LYS A 52 22.57 -8.25 7.87
N PRO A 53 23.68 -8.89 8.28
CA PRO A 53 24.80 -8.19 8.89
C PRO A 53 25.27 -7.00 8.04
N GLY A 54 25.48 -5.85 8.68
CA GLY A 54 25.89 -4.61 8.02
C GLY A 54 24.75 -3.66 7.65
N VAL A 55 23.49 -4.13 7.65
CA VAL A 55 22.31 -3.28 7.46
C VAL A 55 21.90 -2.65 8.78
N GLN A 56 21.68 -1.33 8.78
CA GLN A 56 21.16 -0.57 9.92
C GLN A 56 19.73 -0.14 9.62
N LEU A 57 18.76 -0.66 10.38
CA LEU A 57 17.37 -0.25 10.25
C LEU A 57 17.16 1.13 10.88
N VAL A 58 16.38 1.97 10.21
CA VAL A 58 15.98 3.28 10.72
C VAL A 58 15.13 3.12 11.98
N GLN A 59 15.41 3.93 12.99
CA GLN A 59 14.60 4.02 14.20
C GLN A 59 13.25 4.66 13.87
N LEU A 60 12.17 4.04 14.34
CA LEU A 60 10.81 4.52 14.12
C LEU A 60 10.56 5.82 14.90
N PRO A 61 9.79 6.78 14.37
CA PRO A 61 9.40 7.97 15.11
C PRO A 61 8.69 7.61 16.42
N GLU A 62 9.07 8.28 17.51
CA GLU A 62 8.36 8.18 18.78
C GLU A 62 7.08 9.00 18.71
N TYR A 63 5.93 8.36 18.93
CA TYR A 63 4.63 9.03 19.00
C TYR A 63 4.34 9.36 20.47
N HIS A 64 4.58 10.60 20.89
CA HIS A 64 4.22 11.05 22.23
C HIS A 64 2.77 11.57 22.26
N SER A 65 1.94 11.02 23.14
CA SER A 65 0.64 11.61 23.46
C SER A 65 0.82 12.78 24.43
N PRO A 66 0.30 13.99 24.14
CA PRO A 66 0.50 15.16 24.99
C PRO A 66 -0.27 15.13 26.33
N GLU A 67 -1.06 14.09 26.62
CA GLU A 67 -1.93 14.03 27.81
C GLU A 67 -1.93 12.65 28.50
N SER A 68 -0.84 12.24 29.13
CA SER A 68 -0.92 11.34 30.28
C SER A 68 0.39 11.36 31.07
N SER A 69 0.37 12.02 32.23
CA SER A 69 1.38 11.93 33.28
C SER A 69 1.26 10.63 34.09
N ASP A 70 0.99 9.51 33.41
CA ASP A 70 0.89 8.18 34.01
C ASP A 70 1.51 7.14 33.06
N ASP A 71 2.26 6.22 33.64
CA ASP A 71 3.23 5.35 32.97
C ASP A 71 2.66 4.53 31.79
N ARG A 72 3.33 4.63 30.64
CA ARG A 72 3.40 3.64 29.55
C ARG A 72 2.16 3.39 28.70
N LEU A 73 1.78 4.36 27.86
CA LEU A 73 1.11 4.05 26.61
C LEU A 73 2.16 3.78 25.53
N VAL A 74 2.58 2.51 25.43
CA VAL A 74 3.49 2.00 24.39
C VAL A 74 2.81 2.23 23.02
N PRO A 75 3.52 2.72 21.99
CA PRO A 75 3.01 2.72 20.63
C PRO A 75 2.40 1.37 20.32
N GLN A 76 1.17 1.36 19.81
CA GLN A 76 0.42 0.13 19.58
C GLN A 76 0.98 -0.60 18.34
N ASP A 77 2.19 -1.14 18.48
CA ASP A 77 2.83 -2.01 17.51
C ASP A 77 1.93 -3.22 17.26
N LEU A 78 1.90 -3.70 16.04
CA LEU A 78 1.19 -4.90 15.68
C LEU A 78 2.02 -6.13 16.05
N ALA A 79 1.33 -7.13 16.60
CA ALA A 79 1.93 -8.44 16.86
C ALA A 79 1.98 -9.30 15.59
N CYS A 80 2.54 -8.76 14.50
CA CYS A 80 2.61 -9.45 13.21
C CYS A 80 3.90 -9.15 12.42
N THR A 81 4.21 -10.03 11.48
CA THR A 81 5.25 -9.82 10.46
C THR A 81 4.81 -8.76 9.46
N VAL A 82 5.74 -7.87 9.11
CA VAL A 82 5.58 -6.77 8.17
C VAL A 82 6.78 -6.71 7.24
N LEU A 83 6.62 -6.09 6.08
CA LEU A 83 7.71 -5.86 5.13
C LEU A 83 8.29 -4.47 5.36
N HIS A 84 9.50 -4.40 5.89
CA HIS A 84 10.25 -3.17 6.03
C HIS A 84 10.98 -2.84 4.72
N ILE A 85 10.75 -1.65 4.17
CA ILE A 85 11.41 -1.14 2.96
C ILE A 85 12.04 0.20 3.34
N GLN A 86 13.36 0.31 3.25
CA GLN A 86 14.08 1.55 3.58
C GLN A 86 15.18 1.84 2.58
N SER A 87 15.44 3.12 2.34
CA SER A 87 16.56 3.60 1.54
C SER A 87 16.68 5.13 1.66
N PRO A 88 17.90 5.70 1.71
CA PRO A 88 18.11 7.13 1.54
C PRO A 88 17.69 7.63 0.14
N THR A 89 17.80 6.75 -0.86
CA THR A 89 17.44 6.98 -2.26
C THR A 89 16.12 6.26 -2.55
N ILE A 90 15.01 7.01 -2.57
CA ILE A 90 13.65 6.45 -2.70
C ILE A 90 13.49 5.66 -4.00
N GLN A 91 13.94 6.24 -5.11
CA GLN A 91 13.65 5.74 -6.47
C GLN A 91 14.35 4.41 -6.79
N THR A 92 15.41 4.04 -6.07
CA THR A 92 16.21 2.84 -6.38
C THR A 92 15.80 1.62 -5.57
N THR A 93 15.07 1.80 -4.47
CA THR A 93 14.62 0.72 -3.58
C THR A 93 13.10 0.66 -3.53
N PHE A 94 12.53 -0.39 -4.08
CA PHE A 94 11.08 -0.54 -4.22
C PHE A 94 10.68 -2.00 -4.45
N ILE A 95 9.37 -2.26 -4.33
CA ILE A 95 8.72 -3.47 -4.84
C ILE A 95 7.73 -3.09 -5.93
N ARG A 96 7.63 -3.90 -6.98
CA ARG A 96 6.72 -3.64 -8.11
C ARG A 96 5.94 -4.88 -8.51
N CYS A 97 4.63 -4.73 -8.71
CA CYS A 97 3.73 -5.76 -9.22
C CYS A 97 3.01 -5.27 -10.50
N PRO A 98 3.05 -6.01 -11.60
CA PRO A 98 3.76 -7.27 -11.80
C PRO A 98 5.29 -7.07 -11.82
N PRO A 99 6.08 -8.15 -11.71
CA PRO A 99 7.53 -8.06 -11.81
C PRO A 99 7.94 -7.50 -13.17
N TYR A 100 9.05 -6.75 -13.23
CA TYR A 100 9.65 -6.41 -14.52
C TYR A 100 9.98 -7.68 -15.30
N GLY A 101 9.45 -7.82 -16.51
CA GLY A 101 9.72 -8.93 -17.41
C GLY A 101 10.17 -8.43 -18.77
N ASN A 102 10.92 -9.26 -19.50
CA ASN A 102 11.33 -8.99 -20.89
C ASN A 102 10.13 -8.84 -21.84
N ASP A 103 8.94 -9.30 -21.45
CA ASP A 103 7.72 -9.10 -22.20
C ASP A 103 7.04 -7.80 -21.75
N ALA A 104 7.18 -6.75 -22.56
CA ALA A 104 6.52 -5.44 -22.45
C ALA A 104 4.98 -5.46 -22.42
N ARG A 105 4.37 -6.64 -22.22
CA ARG A 105 2.92 -6.90 -22.18
C ARG A 105 2.42 -7.35 -20.81
N GLY A 106 3.30 -7.54 -19.82
CA GLY A 106 2.90 -7.90 -18.46
C GLY A 106 2.20 -6.75 -17.74
N THR A 107 0.89 -6.58 -17.95
CA THR A 107 0.06 -5.66 -17.15
C THR A 107 -0.64 -6.42 -16.03
N LEU A 108 -0.88 -5.76 -14.89
CA LEU A 108 -1.62 -6.34 -13.77
C LEU A 108 -3.04 -6.73 -14.24
N GLY A 109 -3.74 -5.80 -14.89
CA GLY A 109 -5.03 -6.02 -15.54
C GLY A 109 -6.22 -6.09 -14.56
N LEU A 110 -6.06 -5.55 -13.35
CA LEU A 110 -7.13 -5.49 -12.34
C LEU A 110 -8.00 -4.26 -12.56
N THR A 111 -9.33 -4.42 -12.51
CA THR A 111 -10.31 -3.39 -12.89
C THR A 111 -10.99 -2.75 -11.67
N HIS A 112 -10.44 -2.94 -10.48
CA HIS A 112 -10.97 -2.39 -9.24
C HIS A 112 -10.82 -0.87 -9.18
N GLN A 113 -11.76 -0.22 -8.50
CA GLN A 113 -11.82 1.24 -8.41
C GLN A 113 -11.13 1.76 -7.16
N TRP A 114 -11.02 0.95 -6.12
CA TRP A 114 -10.41 1.35 -4.87
C TRP A 114 -9.09 0.63 -4.65
N LEU A 115 -8.04 1.39 -4.41
CA LEU A 115 -6.76 0.89 -3.89
C LEU A 115 -6.65 1.21 -2.42
N HIS A 116 -6.23 0.21 -1.66
CA HIS A 116 -5.92 0.34 -0.25
C HIS A 116 -4.51 -0.15 0.05
N ILE A 117 -3.76 0.66 0.80
CA ILE A 117 -2.41 0.33 1.25
C ILE A 117 -2.37 0.53 2.76
N GLN A 118 -2.13 -0.55 3.52
CA GLN A 118 -1.89 -0.48 4.95
C GLN A 118 -0.40 -0.47 5.23
N LEU A 119 0.08 0.63 5.80
CA LEU A 119 1.50 0.86 6.07
C LEU A 119 1.73 1.64 7.37
N ARG A 120 2.98 1.64 7.83
CA ARG A 120 3.52 2.51 8.87
C ARG A 120 4.63 3.38 8.27
N ASP A 121 4.60 4.65 8.59
CA ASP A 121 5.62 5.61 8.17
C ASP A 121 6.91 5.43 8.98
N LEU A 122 8.06 5.54 8.31
CA LEU A 122 9.38 5.51 8.95
C LEU A 122 9.88 6.91 9.32
N GLY A 123 9.08 7.96 9.14
CA GLY A 123 9.48 9.36 9.38
C GLY A 123 10.44 9.89 8.33
N ARG A 124 10.36 9.34 7.12
CA ARG A 124 11.19 9.70 5.96
C ARG A 124 10.31 9.86 4.73
N GLU A 125 10.90 10.41 3.69
CA GLU A 125 10.21 10.61 2.41
C GLU A 125 9.73 9.27 1.83
N PHE A 126 8.45 9.20 1.45
CA PHE A 126 7.78 8.00 0.96
C PHE A 126 6.98 8.32 -0.31
N SER A 127 6.92 7.37 -1.24
CA SER A 127 6.04 7.44 -2.40
C SER A 127 5.56 6.06 -2.86
N PHE A 128 4.49 6.06 -3.66
CA PHE A 128 4.08 4.91 -4.44
C PHE A 128 3.52 5.36 -5.79
N GLU A 129 3.49 4.45 -6.74
CA GLU A 129 3.02 4.66 -8.10
C GLU A 129 2.04 3.60 -8.55
N ILE A 130 1.09 4.04 -9.38
CA ILE A 130 0.12 3.18 -10.02
C ILE A 130 0.13 3.50 -11.51
N GLY A 131 0.42 2.49 -12.31
CA GLY A 131 0.14 2.55 -13.74
C GLY A 131 -1.35 2.33 -13.97
N LEU A 132 -1.97 3.22 -14.73
CA LEU A 132 -3.38 3.16 -15.09
C LEU A 132 -3.51 3.07 -16.60
N THR A 133 -4.56 2.38 -17.05
CA THR A 133 -4.95 2.32 -18.46
C THR A 133 -6.43 2.63 -18.59
N ASP A 134 -6.77 3.48 -19.54
CA ASP A 134 -8.16 3.82 -19.84
C ASP A 134 -8.82 2.79 -20.79
N THR A 135 -10.11 2.97 -21.03
CA THR A 135 -10.90 2.06 -21.90
C THR A 135 -10.48 2.09 -23.36
N THR A 136 -9.65 3.04 -23.77
CA THR A 136 -9.09 3.17 -25.11
C THR A 136 -7.65 2.65 -25.21
N GLY A 137 -7.09 2.15 -24.11
CA GLY A 137 -5.73 1.62 -24.06
C GLY A 137 -4.64 2.66 -23.80
N ARG A 138 -5.00 3.91 -23.47
CA ARG A 138 -4.01 4.94 -23.13
C ARG A 138 -3.52 4.78 -21.71
N ALA A 139 -2.22 4.92 -21.51
CA ALA A 139 -1.57 4.79 -20.22
C ALA A 139 -1.41 6.15 -19.52
N GLY A 140 -1.43 6.12 -18.19
CA GLY A 140 -1.06 7.25 -17.32
C GLY A 140 -0.44 6.71 -16.04
N ILE A 141 0.38 7.54 -15.38
CA ILE A 141 1.01 7.20 -14.11
C ILE A 141 0.41 8.09 -13.04
N PHE A 142 -0.07 7.49 -11.96
CA PHE A 142 -0.52 8.21 -10.78
C PHE A 142 0.49 7.96 -9.66
N ARG A 143 1.11 9.03 -9.17
CA ARG A 143 2.10 9.01 -8.07
C ARG A 143 1.56 9.78 -6.89
N CYS A 144 1.72 9.22 -5.70
CA CYS A 144 1.56 9.94 -4.44
C CYS A 144 2.88 9.98 -3.69
N SER A 145 3.23 11.12 -3.08
CA SER A 145 4.46 11.23 -2.29
C SER A 145 4.38 12.23 -1.14
N THR A 146 5.18 12.03 -0.09
CA THR A 146 5.26 12.95 1.06
C THR A 146 6.21 14.13 0.85
N PHE A 147 7.03 14.12 -0.19
CA PHE A 147 8.06 15.13 -0.46
C PHE A 147 7.67 16.16 -1.53
N GLN A 148 6.42 16.16 -1.98
CA GLN A 148 5.97 17.16 -2.95
C GLN A 148 5.84 18.51 -2.24
N VAL A 149 6.65 19.46 -2.68
CA VAL A 149 6.84 20.77 -2.05
C VAL A 149 5.58 21.62 -2.24
N ARG A 150 5.00 22.04 -1.11
CA ARG A 150 4.12 23.21 -1.02
C ARG A 150 4.91 24.42 -1.51
N LEU A 151 4.57 24.97 -2.68
CA LEU A 151 5.11 26.24 -3.14
C LEU A 151 4.57 27.35 -2.22
N ASP A 152 5.22 27.57 -1.09
CA ASP A 152 5.05 28.77 -0.25
C ASP A 152 5.73 29.95 -0.97
N VAL A 153 5.20 30.33 -2.13
CA VAL A 153 5.45 31.67 -2.68
C VAL A 153 4.56 32.59 -1.86
N GLY A 154 5.18 33.46 -1.05
CA GLY A 154 4.57 34.25 0.03
C GLY A 154 3.48 35.27 -0.35
N LEU A 155 2.63 35.00 -1.32
CA LEU A 155 1.40 35.72 -1.62
C LEU A 155 0.31 34.70 -1.96
N GLN A 156 -0.46 34.36 -0.92
CA GLN A 156 -1.58 33.40 -0.90
C GLN A 156 -1.18 31.92 -1.02
N PRO A 157 -1.74 31.02 -0.18
CA PRO A 157 -1.58 29.59 -0.36
C PRO A 157 -2.32 29.20 -1.64
N LEU A 158 -1.59 29.15 -2.76
CA LEU A 158 -2.06 28.38 -3.91
C LEU A 158 -2.20 26.95 -3.42
N GLY A 159 -3.41 26.40 -3.51
CA GLY A 159 -3.76 25.12 -2.93
C GLY A 159 -2.84 23.98 -3.39
N GLU A 160 -2.96 22.85 -2.70
CA GLU A 160 -2.32 21.57 -3.00
C GLU A 160 -2.75 21.05 -4.38
N GLU A 161 -2.32 21.72 -5.45
CA GLU A 161 -2.77 21.38 -6.79
C GLU A 161 -2.02 20.15 -7.32
N PRO A 162 -2.75 19.16 -7.86
CA PRO A 162 -2.13 18.04 -8.55
C PRO A 162 -1.27 18.54 -9.70
N GLN A 163 0.00 18.12 -9.73
CA GLN A 163 0.91 18.46 -10.83
C GLN A 163 0.84 17.38 -11.89
N ILE A 164 0.65 17.79 -13.15
CA ILE A 164 0.67 16.87 -14.29
C ILE A 164 1.92 17.15 -15.11
N GLU A 165 2.82 16.17 -15.15
CA GLU A 165 4.00 16.19 -15.99
C GLU A 165 3.69 15.60 -17.36
N SER A 166 4.10 16.32 -18.41
CA SER A 166 3.95 15.91 -19.81
C SER A 166 5.02 14.88 -20.18
N LEU A 167 4.94 13.71 -19.55
CA LEU A 167 5.72 12.53 -19.86
C LEU A 167 4.96 11.62 -20.84
N ASP A 168 5.65 10.63 -21.42
CA ASP A 168 5.01 9.55 -22.17
C ASP A 168 5.26 8.22 -21.44
N PRO A 169 4.28 7.67 -20.70
CA PRO A 169 2.93 8.20 -20.45
C PRO A 169 2.90 9.37 -19.44
N PRO A 170 1.82 10.20 -19.42
CA PRO A 170 1.71 11.36 -18.53
C PRO A 170 1.68 10.94 -17.06
N LEU A 171 2.30 11.76 -16.21
CA LEU A 171 2.40 11.54 -14.77
C LEU A 171 1.57 12.57 -14.00
N LEU A 172 0.59 12.09 -13.24
CA LEU A 172 -0.17 12.86 -12.26
C LEU A 172 0.44 12.62 -10.88
N HIS A 173 1.05 13.66 -10.32
CA HIS A 173 1.74 13.61 -9.03
C HIS A 173 0.96 14.40 -7.98
N VAL A 174 0.54 13.70 -6.93
CA VAL A 174 -0.28 14.23 -5.84
C VAL A 174 0.48 14.21 -4.51
N PRO A 175 0.40 15.28 -3.70
CA PRO A 175 0.97 15.30 -2.36
C PRO A 175 0.25 14.33 -1.43
N LEU A 176 1.02 13.64 -0.58
CA LEU A 176 0.52 12.71 0.42
C LEU A 176 0.87 13.23 1.81
N ASP A 177 -0.15 13.61 2.58
CA ASP A 177 0.07 14.01 3.97
C ASP A 177 0.10 12.77 4.89
N MET A 178 1.26 12.55 5.50
CA MET A 178 1.49 11.53 6.50
C MET A 178 1.67 12.13 7.90
N ALA A 179 1.27 13.39 8.14
CA ALA A 179 1.26 13.96 9.47
C ALA A 179 0.37 13.11 10.41
N PRO A 180 0.81 12.81 11.64
CA PRO A 180 0.02 12.01 12.58
C PRO A 180 -1.24 12.75 12.98
N PRO A 181 -2.45 12.19 12.74
CA PRO A 181 -3.69 12.83 13.13
C PRO A 181 -3.96 12.56 14.61
N GLY A 182 -3.08 13.01 15.53
CA GLY A 182 -3.22 12.78 16.98
C GLY A 182 -3.55 11.34 17.39
N CYS A 183 -3.29 10.36 16.52
CA CYS A 183 -3.88 9.02 16.58
C CYS A 183 -2.92 8.08 17.30
N MET A 184 -3.48 7.19 18.11
CA MET A 184 -2.73 6.28 18.99
C MET A 184 -1.98 5.16 18.25
N SER A 185 -2.31 4.89 16.97
CA SER A 185 -1.65 3.84 16.19
C SER A 185 -0.73 4.43 15.13
N PRO A 186 0.52 3.93 15.01
CA PRO A 186 1.44 4.35 13.96
C PRO A 186 1.05 3.79 12.58
N TRP A 187 0.11 2.84 12.54
CA TRP A 187 -0.38 2.19 11.33
C TRP A 187 -1.54 2.95 10.69
N ARG A 188 -1.49 3.05 9.36
CA ARG A 188 -2.46 3.80 8.56
C ARG A 188 -2.91 3.01 7.36
N THR A 189 -4.12 3.31 6.91
CA THR A 189 -4.63 2.81 5.63
C THR A 189 -4.84 3.98 4.69
N ILE A 190 -4.07 4.03 3.60
CA ILE A 190 -4.36 4.92 2.47
C ILE A 190 -5.48 4.26 1.66
N ALA A 191 -6.53 5.00 1.35
CA ALA A 191 -7.65 4.57 0.51
C ALA A 191 -7.86 5.58 -0.62
N ILE A 192 -7.80 5.08 -1.86
CA ILE A 192 -7.82 5.93 -3.06
C ILE A 192 -8.90 5.44 -4.00
N ASN A 193 -9.76 6.35 -4.44
CA ASN A 193 -10.68 6.08 -5.53
C ASN A 193 -10.01 6.37 -6.88
N LEU A 194 -9.55 5.33 -7.57
CA LEU A 194 -8.93 5.43 -8.89
C LEU A 194 -9.89 5.96 -9.96
N SER A 195 -11.21 5.85 -9.76
CA SER A 195 -12.17 6.42 -10.70
C SER A 195 -12.15 7.95 -10.72
N THR A 196 -11.78 8.59 -9.60
CA THR A 196 -11.66 10.06 -9.53
C THR A 196 -10.35 10.56 -10.11
N VAL A 197 -9.34 9.70 -10.25
CA VAL A 197 -8.00 10.08 -10.73
C VAL A 197 -7.97 10.25 -12.25
N ILE A 198 -8.61 9.35 -13.00
CA ILE A 198 -8.51 9.32 -14.47
C ILE A 198 -8.92 10.62 -15.16
N PRO A 199 -10.01 11.31 -14.77
CA PRO A 199 -10.41 12.55 -15.42
C PRO A 199 -9.34 13.64 -15.42
N HIS A 200 -8.43 13.65 -14.43
CA HIS A 200 -7.34 14.63 -14.36
C HIS A 200 -6.31 14.47 -15.47
N PHE A 201 -6.10 13.27 -16.03
CA PHE A 201 -5.22 13.12 -17.21
C PHE A 201 -5.82 13.78 -18.46
N GLY A 202 -7.14 13.96 -18.51
CA GLY A 202 -7.81 14.63 -19.62
C GLY A 202 -7.59 16.14 -19.65
N THR A 203 -7.53 16.79 -18.47
CA THR A 203 -7.41 18.25 -18.37
C THR A 203 -6.02 18.77 -18.75
N ALA A 204 -4.96 17.99 -18.54
CA ALA A 204 -3.59 18.37 -18.92
C ALA A 204 -3.36 18.52 -20.43
N THR A 205 -4.15 17.83 -21.26
CA THR A 205 -3.98 17.88 -22.72
C THR A 205 -4.39 19.22 -23.35
N GLY A 206 -5.10 20.09 -22.62
CA GLY A 206 -5.50 21.42 -23.09
C GLY A 206 -4.45 22.53 -22.92
N ALA A 207 -3.36 22.29 -22.19
CA ALA A 207 -2.36 23.31 -21.88
C ALA A 207 -1.22 23.42 -22.92
N PHE A 208 -1.14 22.46 -23.85
CA PHE A 208 -0.06 22.40 -24.84
C PHE A 208 -0.63 22.57 -26.26
N ASN A 209 -0.21 23.63 -26.94
CA ASN A 209 -0.53 23.96 -28.34
C ASN A 209 0.15 22.98 -29.33
N GLU A 210 -0.16 21.68 -29.24
CA GLU A 210 0.25 20.66 -30.22
C GLU A 210 -1.01 20.15 -30.94
N PRO A 211 -1.13 20.30 -32.28
CA PRO A 211 -2.40 20.14 -33.01
C PRO A 211 -2.86 18.68 -33.22
N ARG A 212 -2.54 17.76 -32.29
CA ARG A 212 -2.98 16.35 -32.35
C ARG A 212 -3.56 15.78 -31.07
N ALA A 213 -3.69 16.55 -29.99
CA ALA A 213 -4.36 16.07 -28.78
C ALA A 213 -5.89 16.11 -28.97
N ALA A 214 -6.44 15.03 -29.52
CA ALA A 214 -7.88 14.83 -29.62
C ALA A 214 -8.52 14.97 -28.23
N HIS A 215 -9.50 15.88 -28.12
CA HIS A 215 -10.32 16.09 -26.94
C HIS A 215 -10.72 14.77 -26.29
N ILE A 216 -10.38 14.61 -25.01
CA ILE A 216 -10.62 13.40 -24.24
C ILE A 216 -11.93 13.55 -23.48
N PRO A 217 -12.97 12.74 -23.74
CA PRO A 217 -14.08 12.63 -22.81
C PRO A 217 -13.55 12.04 -21.48
N PRO A 218 -14.00 12.50 -20.32
CA PRO A 218 -13.65 11.90 -19.04
C PRO A 218 -14.19 10.46 -19.03
N ARG A 219 -13.32 9.49 -19.32
CA ARG A 219 -13.69 8.07 -19.36
C ARG A 219 -13.18 7.39 -18.11
N SER A 220 -13.89 6.35 -17.70
CA SER A 220 -13.57 5.57 -16.51
C SER A 220 -12.23 4.85 -16.63
N CYS A 221 -11.59 4.60 -15.49
CA CYS A 221 -10.45 3.70 -15.38
C CYS A 221 -10.83 2.32 -15.92
N ALA A 222 -10.06 1.77 -16.86
CA ALA A 222 -10.30 0.42 -17.34
C ALA A 222 -9.54 -0.60 -16.49
N SER A 223 -8.25 -0.36 -16.25
CA SER A 223 -7.45 -1.29 -15.47
C SER A 223 -6.19 -0.66 -14.88
N ILE A 224 -5.71 -1.25 -13.80
CA ILE A 224 -4.39 -1.02 -13.23
C ILE A 224 -3.38 -1.83 -14.03
N SER A 225 -2.33 -1.19 -14.52
CA SER A 225 -1.26 -1.83 -15.29
C SER A 225 -0.09 -2.25 -14.41
N TYR A 226 0.25 -1.47 -13.38
CA TYR A 226 1.21 -1.85 -12.34
C TYR A 226 0.97 -1.09 -11.03
N LEU A 227 1.57 -1.60 -9.96
CA LEU A 227 1.70 -0.94 -8.67
C LEU A 227 3.17 -1.01 -8.25
N GLU A 228 3.72 0.10 -7.81
CA GLU A 228 5.08 0.19 -7.29
C GLU A 228 5.08 0.92 -5.95
N ILE A 229 5.72 0.35 -4.94
CA ILE A 229 5.82 0.91 -3.60
C ILE A 229 7.28 1.14 -3.31
N TYR A 230 7.65 2.40 -3.08
CA TYR A 230 9.02 2.78 -2.82
C TYR A 230 9.40 2.65 -1.35
N ALA A 231 10.69 2.92 -1.08
CA ALA A 231 11.28 2.89 0.23
C ALA A 231 10.61 3.82 1.24
N ASN A 232 11.00 3.57 2.50
CA ASN A 232 10.67 4.31 3.70
C ASN A 232 9.27 4.06 4.26
N CYS A 233 8.85 2.80 4.23
CA CYS A 233 7.63 2.35 4.92
C CYS A 233 7.79 0.95 5.50
N GLN A 234 6.92 0.61 6.46
CA GLN A 234 6.61 -0.79 6.76
C GLN A 234 5.24 -1.13 6.16
N LEU A 235 5.20 -2.14 5.30
CA LEU A 235 4.03 -2.55 4.56
C LEU A 235 3.42 -3.82 5.15
N ARG A 236 2.11 -3.82 5.37
CA ARG A 236 1.38 -5.00 5.86
C ARG A 236 0.44 -5.59 4.82
N TYR A 237 -0.38 -4.76 4.18
CA TYR A 237 -1.33 -5.23 3.17
C TYR A 237 -1.48 -4.24 2.02
N VAL A 238 -1.72 -4.79 0.84
CA VAL A 238 -2.26 -4.07 -0.30
C VAL A 238 -3.42 -4.84 -0.87
N TRP A 239 -4.55 -4.18 -1.03
CA TRP A 239 -5.72 -4.78 -1.63
C TRP A 239 -6.50 -3.79 -2.49
N LEU A 240 -7.29 -4.36 -3.37
CA LEU A 240 -8.13 -3.68 -4.33
C LEU A 240 -9.58 -4.04 -4.07
N ALA A 241 -10.48 -3.07 -4.17
CA ALA A 241 -11.91 -3.25 -3.93
C ALA A 241 -12.76 -2.60 -5.03
N ARG A 242 -13.92 -3.20 -5.30
CA ARG A 242 -14.87 -2.67 -6.29
C ARG A 242 -15.66 -1.47 -5.77
N SER A 243 -15.85 -1.36 -4.46
CA SER A 243 -16.60 -0.30 -3.78
C SER A 243 -15.87 0.16 -2.53
N ALA A 244 -16.13 1.41 -2.12
CA ALA A 244 -15.67 2.00 -0.86
C ALA A 244 -16.09 1.17 0.36
N ASP A 245 -17.26 0.52 0.32
CA ASP A 245 -17.79 -0.28 1.44
C ASP A 245 -17.03 -1.59 1.65
N GLY A 246 -16.27 -2.01 0.64
CA GLY A 246 -15.24 -3.05 0.79
C GLY A 246 -14.15 -2.66 1.77
N SER A 247 -14.02 -1.37 2.12
CA SER A 247 -13.18 -0.83 3.19
C SER A 247 -13.88 -0.78 4.55
N ALA A 248 -15.18 -0.45 4.57
CA ALA A 248 -15.94 -0.22 5.80
C ALA A 248 -16.26 -1.51 6.57
N ASN A 249 -16.32 -2.64 5.86
CA ASN A 249 -16.47 -3.96 6.45
C ASN A 249 -15.14 -4.62 6.87
N LEU A 250 -13.98 -3.96 6.78
CA LEU A 250 -12.70 -4.62 7.10
C LEU A 250 -12.36 -4.68 8.59
N THR A 251 -13.25 -4.27 9.51
CA THR A 251 -13.08 -4.57 10.94
C THR A 251 -13.04 -6.08 11.22
N TRP A 252 -13.59 -6.92 10.33
CA TRP A 252 -13.54 -8.39 10.46
C TRP A 252 -12.48 -9.07 9.56
N PHE A 253 -12.02 -8.45 8.48
CA PHE A 253 -11.18 -9.13 7.48
C PHE A 253 -9.77 -9.50 7.96
N PRO A 254 -9.03 -8.68 8.74
CA PRO A 254 -7.78 -9.13 9.35
C PRO A 254 -8.00 -10.37 10.22
N SER A 255 -9.11 -10.42 10.95
CA SER A 255 -9.43 -11.55 11.85
C SER A 255 -9.89 -12.82 11.11
N VAL A 256 -10.56 -12.69 9.96
CA VAL A 256 -11.00 -13.83 9.14
C VAL A 256 -9.87 -14.34 8.26
N PHE A 257 -9.06 -13.46 7.68
CA PHE A 257 -7.90 -13.86 6.88
C PHE A 257 -6.80 -14.49 7.75
N GLU A 258 -6.52 -13.95 8.96
CA GLU A 258 -5.64 -14.62 9.93
C GLU A 258 -6.22 -15.95 10.42
N LYS A 259 -7.55 -16.05 10.63
CA LYS A 259 -8.19 -17.32 10.98
C LYS A 259 -8.10 -18.34 9.85
N GLU A 260 -8.30 -17.94 8.60
CA GLU A 260 -8.27 -18.85 7.44
C GLU A 260 -6.83 -19.28 7.10
N ILE A 261 -5.83 -18.39 7.25
CA ILE A 261 -4.40 -18.74 7.13
C ILE A 261 -4.00 -19.73 8.24
N ARG A 262 -4.41 -19.50 9.49
CA ARG A 262 -4.16 -20.46 10.59
C ARG A 262 -4.89 -21.80 10.38
N ARG A 263 -6.04 -21.78 9.69
CA ARG A 263 -6.78 -23.00 9.33
C ARG A 263 -6.07 -23.81 8.23
N CYS A 264 -5.43 -23.13 7.29
CA CYS A 264 -4.62 -23.78 6.24
C CYS A 264 -3.31 -24.37 6.79
N HIS A 265 -2.69 -23.74 7.79
CA HIS A 265 -1.50 -24.27 8.46
C HIS A 265 -1.77 -25.43 9.43
N LEU A 266 -3.03 -25.79 9.71
CA LEU A 266 -3.37 -26.96 10.52
C LEU A 266 -3.59 -28.24 9.69
N PHE A 267 -3.47 -28.18 8.36
CA PHE A 267 -3.64 -29.30 7.44
C PHE A 267 -2.34 -29.67 6.72
N GLU A 268 -1.24 -29.78 7.48
CA GLU A 268 -0.11 -30.58 7.03
C GLU A 268 0.69 -31.04 8.26
N ILE A 269 0.48 -32.30 8.66
CA ILE A 269 1.45 -33.27 9.18
C ILE A 269 0.70 -34.60 9.38
N ASP A 270 1.15 -35.58 8.59
CA ASP A 270 1.13 -37.03 8.72
C ASP A 270 -0.19 -37.83 8.79
N GLY A 271 -0.31 -38.69 7.77
CA GLY A 271 -1.30 -39.75 7.69
C GLY A 271 -1.09 -40.82 8.76
N HIS A 272 -2.18 -41.17 9.42
CA HIS A 272 -2.52 -42.54 9.77
C HIS A 272 -4.02 -42.58 10.12
N MET A 273 -4.72 -43.61 9.65
CA MET A 273 -6.12 -43.89 9.97
C MET A 273 -6.36 -43.88 11.49
N ALA A 274 -7.32 -43.08 11.97
CA ALA A 274 -8.05 -43.36 13.20
C ALA A 274 -9.46 -42.74 13.17
N VAL A 275 -10.43 -43.58 13.54
CA VAL A 275 -11.89 -43.34 13.60
C VAL A 275 -12.24 -42.32 14.70
N PRO A 276 -13.28 -41.45 14.54
CA PRO A 276 -13.55 -40.40 15.51
C PRO A 276 -14.27 -40.91 16.75
N ARG A 277 -13.77 -40.55 17.93
CA ARG A 277 -14.51 -40.59 19.21
C ARG A 277 -14.69 -39.16 19.71
N MET A 278 -15.96 -38.74 19.81
CA MET A 278 -16.37 -37.57 20.59
C MET A 278 -15.94 -37.76 22.06
N LEU A 279 -15.32 -36.73 22.66
CA LEU A 279 -15.49 -36.38 24.06
C LEU A 279 -14.96 -34.96 24.38
N ARG A 280 -15.94 -34.11 24.72
CA ARG A 280 -15.99 -33.04 25.73
C ARG A 280 -14.77 -32.15 26.03
N GLN A 281 -15.00 -30.86 25.77
CA GLN A 281 -14.81 -29.70 26.67
C GLN A 281 -13.72 -29.78 27.75
N SER A 282 -12.74 -28.87 27.69
CA SER A 282 -12.46 -27.91 28.77
C SER A 282 -11.45 -26.84 28.33
N GLY A 283 -11.82 -25.57 28.54
CA GLY A 283 -10.90 -24.48 28.88
C GLY A 283 -9.93 -23.97 27.80
N CYS A 284 -10.42 -23.15 26.86
CA CYS A 284 -9.56 -22.14 26.23
C CYS A 284 -9.98 -20.76 26.73
N VAL A 285 -9.06 -20.12 27.46
CA VAL A 285 -9.10 -18.71 27.84
C VAL A 285 -9.19 -17.89 26.55
N PHE A 286 -10.34 -17.24 26.34
CA PHE A 286 -10.52 -16.25 25.30
C PHE A 286 -9.71 -15.01 25.68
N ASN A 287 -8.53 -14.83 25.06
CA ASN A 287 -7.91 -13.51 25.03
C ASN A 287 -8.63 -12.66 23.97
N ALA A 288 -9.10 -11.51 24.41
CA ALA A 288 -9.84 -10.53 23.65
C ALA A 288 -9.08 -10.12 22.37
N LEU A 289 -9.73 -10.31 21.22
CA LEU A 289 -9.33 -9.72 19.95
C LEU A 289 -9.55 -8.21 20.04
N CYS A 290 -8.46 -7.46 20.15
CA CYS A 290 -8.46 -6.01 20.17
C CYS A 290 -8.94 -5.50 18.80
N ALA A 291 -10.08 -4.80 18.78
CA ALA A 291 -10.50 -4.00 17.64
C ALA A 291 -9.61 -2.75 17.58
N THR A 292 -8.47 -2.84 16.88
CA THR A 292 -7.56 -1.71 16.71
C THR A 292 -8.19 -0.70 15.75
N GLN A 293 -8.45 0.52 16.22
CA GLN A 293 -8.85 1.64 15.37
C GLN A 293 -7.64 2.08 14.54
N TYR A 294 -7.71 1.88 13.22
CA TYR A 294 -6.69 2.38 12.29
C TYR A 294 -7.13 3.74 11.72
N SER A 295 -6.20 4.68 11.61
CA SER A 295 -6.47 5.93 10.87
C SER A 295 -6.54 5.63 9.37
N THR A 296 -7.56 6.18 8.70
CA THR A 296 -7.75 6.04 7.25
C THR A 296 -7.57 7.39 6.58
N ILE A 297 -6.62 7.46 5.64
CA ILE A 297 -6.42 8.62 4.77
C ILE A 297 -7.23 8.37 3.51
N ARG A 298 -8.27 9.15 3.27
CA ARG A 298 -9.08 9.07 2.05
C ARG A 298 -8.66 10.16 1.08
N LEU A 299 -8.18 9.76 -0.08
CA LEU A 299 -7.91 10.68 -1.19
C LEU A 299 -9.09 10.64 -2.16
N SER A 300 -9.85 11.74 -2.18
CA SER A 300 -10.94 11.98 -3.13
C SER A 300 -10.61 13.24 -3.92
N PHE A 301 -10.56 13.12 -5.24
CA PHE A 301 -10.29 14.25 -6.12
C PHE A 301 -11.60 14.77 -6.70
N SER A 302 -11.85 16.08 -6.54
CA SER A 302 -12.93 16.77 -7.23
C SER A 302 -12.36 17.49 -8.43
N LEU A 303 -13.01 17.37 -9.59
CA LEU A 303 -12.81 18.30 -10.68
C LEU A 303 -13.41 19.65 -10.25
N MET A 304 -12.64 20.73 -10.35
CA MET A 304 -13.16 22.11 -10.30
C MET A 304 -13.65 22.52 -11.69
#